data_AF-A0A9R0UV60-F1
#
_entry.id   AF-A0A9R0UV60-F1
#
_cell.length_a   1.000
_cell.length_b   1.000
_cell.length_c   1.000
_cell.angle_alpha   90.00
_cell.angle_beta   90.00
_cell.angle_gamma   90.00
#
_symmetry.space_group_name_H-M   'P 1'
#
loop_
_entity.id
_entity.type
_entity.pdbx_description
1 polymer ?
#
loop_
_entity_poly.entity_id
_entity_poly.type
_entity_poly.pdbx_seq_one_letter_code
_entity_poly.pdbx_strand_id
1 'polypeptide(L)'
;MAAADPVRDGQTALALRLANHLTAADADVAAKNVAFSPVSIHAGLALVAMGAGGAMRAQLLNFLGVPTADGLAAFGRLVADRVLANKAGSGGPHVLFGGGV
;
A
#
# COMPACT_ATOMS: atom_id res chain seq x y z
N MET A 1 -16.91 4.79 8.95
CA MET A 1 -15.70 4.42 9.72
C MET A 1 -15.43 2.91 9.70
N ALA A 2 -16.45 2.03 9.75
CA ALA A 2 -16.30 0.57 9.78
C ALA A 2 -15.58 -0.11 8.59
N ALA A 3 -15.46 0.54 7.43
CA ALA A 3 -14.75 -0.02 6.27
C ALA A 3 -13.22 0.24 6.29
N ALA A 4 -12.74 1.14 7.14
CA ALA A 4 -11.33 1.51 7.18
C ALA A 4 -10.46 0.47 7.91
N ASP A 5 -11.02 -0.21 8.91
CA ASP A 5 -10.32 -1.25 9.68
C ASP A 5 -9.92 -2.47 8.81
N PRO A 6 -10.82 -3.10 8.04
CA PRO A 6 -10.44 -4.27 7.24
C PRO A 6 -9.44 -3.95 6.11
N VAL A 7 -9.53 -2.76 5.51
CA VAL A 7 -8.60 -2.36 4.44
C VAL A 7 -7.21 -2.02 5.01
N ARG A 8 -7.15 -1.38 6.19
CA ARG A 8 -5.89 -1.14 6.90
C ARG A 8 -5.23 -2.45 7.31
N ASP A 9 -6.02 -3.39 7.84
CA ASP A 9 -5.52 -4.70 8.27
C ASP A 9 -5.04 -5.51 7.06
N GLY A 10 -5.76 -5.45 5.93
CA GLY A 10 -5.34 -6.01 4.65
C GLY A 10 -4.03 -5.42 4.11
N GLN A 11 -3.87 -4.10 4.17
CA GLN A 11 -2.62 -3.42 3.79
C GLN A 11 -1.45 -3.83 4.70
N THR A 12 -1.69 -3.96 6.00
CA THR A 12 -0.69 -4.42 6.97
C THR A 12 -0.28 -5.87 6.70
N ALA A 13 -1.25 -6.74 6.43
CA ALA A 13 -0.98 -8.13 6.05
C ALA A 13 -0.17 -8.23 4.74
N LEU A 14 -0.47 -7.39 3.74
CA LEU A 14 0.32 -7.28 2.52
C LEU A 14 1.76 -6.85 2.82
N ALA A 15 1.95 -5.83 3.68
CA ALA A 15 3.27 -5.34 4.05
C ALA A 15 4.14 -6.46 4.66
N LEU A 16 3.57 -7.24 5.58
CA LEU A 16 4.26 -8.37 6.21
C LEU A 16 4.58 -9.49 5.20
N ARG A 17 3.66 -9.80 4.29
CA ARG A 17 3.90 -10.77 3.22
C ARG A 17 5.03 -10.33 2.29
N LEU A 18 5.05 -9.05 1.91
CA LEU A 18 6.12 -8.49 1.08
C LEU A 18 7.47 -8.51 1.81
N ALA A 19 7.50 -8.13 3.10
CA ALA A 19 8.72 -8.19 3.90
C ALA A 19 9.27 -9.62 3.96
N ASN A 20 8.43 -10.60 4.28
CA ASN A 20 8.81 -12.02 4.31
C ASN A 20 9.29 -12.51 2.95
N HIS A 21 8.65 -12.09 1.86
CA HIS A 21 9.06 -12.49 0.52
C HIS A 21 10.42 -11.91 0.15
N LEU A 22 10.67 -10.63 0.46
CA LEU A 22 11.94 -9.96 0.20
C LEU A 22 13.10 -10.57 1.01
N THR A 23 12.87 -10.96 2.26
CA THR A 23 13.91 -11.55 3.12
C THR A 23 14.13 -13.04 2.86
N ALA A 24 13.14 -13.76 2.33
CA ALA A 24 13.25 -15.18 1.99
C ALA A 24 13.73 -15.43 0.54
N ALA A 25 13.69 -14.42 -0.33
CA ALA A 25 14.02 -14.58 -1.74
C ALA A 25 15.51 -14.86 -2.00
N ASP A 26 16.41 -14.41 -1.12
CA ASP A 26 17.85 -14.55 -1.33
C ASP A 26 18.61 -14.57 0.00
N ALA A 27 19.47 -15.57 0.19
CA ALA A 27 20.28 -15.72 1.40
C ALA A 27 21.30 -14.57 1.59
N ASP A 28 21.73 -13.94 0.50
CA ASP A 28 22.60 -12.75 0.50
C ASP A 28 21.79 -11.46 0.80
N VAL A 29 20.48 -11.44 0.54
CA VAL A 29 19.58 -10.35 0.95
C VAL A 29 19.20 -10.48 2.44
N ALA A 30 19.09 -11.69 2.97
CA ALA A 30 18.83 -11.92 4.40
C ALA A 30 19.90 -11.30 5.32
N ALA A 31 21.12 -11.11 4.82
CA ALA A 31 22.22 -10.45 5.53
C ALA A 31 22.30 -8.92 5.29
N LYS A 32 21.41 -8.35 4.46
CA LYS A 32 21.42 -6.93 4.07
C LYS A 32 20.23 -6.18 4.64
N ASN A 33 20.39 -4.87 4.78
CA ASN A 33 19.29 -3.98 5.16
C ASN A 33 18.28 -3.88 4.01
N VAL A 34 17.00 -4.09 4.33
CA VAL A 34 15.89 -3.92 3.39
C VAL A 34 15.00 -2.78 3.87
N ALA A 35 14.77 -1.80 3.00
CA ALA A 35 13.82 -0.72 3.23
C ALA A 35 12.91 -0.60 2.02
N PHE A 36 11.60 -0.56 2.26
CA PHE A 36 10.59 -0.35 1.22
C PHE A 36 9.39 0.39 1.82
N SER A 37 8.55 0.96 0.96
CA SER A 37 7.29 1.60 1.34
C SER A 37 6.12 0.71 0.96
N PRO A 38 5.51 -0.04 1.91
CA PRO A 38 4.32 -0.84 1.63
C PRO A 38 3.17 -0.02 1.05
N VAL A 39 3.02 1.23 1.52
CA VAL A 39 1.99 2.15 1.05
C VAL A 39 2.22 2.56 -0.41
N SER A 40 3.47 2.80 -0.82
CA SER A 40 3.77 3.16 -2.21
C SER A 40 3.49 2.00 -3.16
N ILE A 41 3.84 0.77 -2.78
CA ILE A 41 3.55 -0.45 -3.57
C ILE A 41 2.03 -0.66 -3.66
N HIS A 42 1.32 -0.51 -2.53
CA HIS A 42 -0.14 -0.63 -2.48
C HIS A 42 -0.81 0.41 -3.39
N ALA A 43 -0.37 1.67 -3.34
CA ALA A 43 -0.89 2.74 -4.20
C ALA A 43 -0.65 2.49 -5.69
N GLY A 44 0.55 2.04 -6.08
CA GLY A 44 0.86 1.72 -7.47
C GLY A 44 -0.03 0.59 -8.01
N LEU A 45 -0.16 -0.50 -7.26
CA LEU A 45 -1.04 -1.61 -7.63
C LEU A 45 -2.52 -1.25 -7.57
N ALA A 46 -2.91 -0.31 -6.71
CA ALA A 46 -4.27 0.22 -6.66
C ALA A 46 -4.65 0.95 -7.95
N LEU A 47 -3.73 1.76 -8.50
CA LEU A 47 -3.91 2.42 -9.80
C LEU A 47 -4.08 1.38 -10.92
N VAL A 48 -3.25 0.32 -10.93
CA VAL A 48 -3.39 -0.80 -11.88
C VAL A 48 -4.75 -1.49 -11.73
N ALA A 49 -5.20 -1.73 -10.50
CA ALA A 49 -6.50 -2.36 -10.23
C ALA A 49 -7.68 -1.52 -10.73
N MET A 50 -7.58 -0.19 -10.67
CA MET A 50 -8.61 0.71 -11.20
C MET A 50 -8.69 0.69 -12.74
N GLY A 51 -7.57 0.47 -13.42
CA GLY A 51 -7.52 0.30 -14.88
C GLY A 51 -7.85 -1.12 -15.36
N ALA A 52 -7.84 -2.12 -14.47
CA ALA A 52 -8.06 -3.52 -14.81
C ALA A 52 -9.55 -3.89 -14.92
N GLY A 53 -9.85 -4.86 -15.78
CA GLY A 53 -11.18 -5.46 -15.93
C GLY A 53 -11.27 -6.90 -15.40
N GLY A 54 -12.49 -7.35 -15.11
CA GLY A 54 -12.82 -8.75 -14.86
C GLY A 54 -11.95 -9.42 -13.79
N ALA A 55 -11.39 -10.58 -14.13
CA ALA A 55 -10.62 -11.43 -13.22
C ALA A 55 -9.35 -10.75 -12.67
N MET A 56 -8.65 -9.97 -13.50
CA MET A 56 -7.42 -9.28 -13.07
C MET A 56 -7.73 -8.26 -11.97
N ARG A 57 -8.82 -7.50 -12.09
CA ARG A 57 -9.25 -6.58 -11.03
C ARG A 57 -9.55 -7.33 -9.74
N ALA A 58 -10.25 -8.46 -9.81
CA ALA A 58 -10.58 -9.26 -8.64
C ALA A 58 -9.31 -9.81 -7.94
N GLN A 59 -8.33 -10.27 -8.72
CA GLN A 59 -7.04 -10.73 -8.19
C GLN A 59 -6.27 -9.62 -7.49
N LEU A 60 -6.21 -8.42 -8.10
CA LEU A 60 -5.53 -7.28 -7.51
C LEU A 60 -6.22 -6.80 -6.24
N LEU A 61 -7.55 -6.72 -6.22
CA LEU A 61 -8.30 -6.36 -5.01
C LEU A 61 -8.05 -7.35 -3.87
N ASN A 62 -8.08 -8.65 -4.17
CA ASN A 62 -7.76 -9.69 -3.19
C ASN A 62 -6.30 -9.60 -2.70
N PHE A 63 -5.36 -9.36 -3.60
CA PHE A 63 -3.94 -9.19 -3.26
C PHE A 63 -3.70 -7.96 -2.38
N LEU A 64 -4.40 -6.84 -2.67
CA LEU A 64 -4.34 -5.59 -1.91
C LEU A 64 -5.07 -5.67 -0.56
N GLY A 65 -5.76 -6.77 -0.28
CA GLY A 65 -6.55 -6.95 0.94
C GLY A 65 -7.79 -6.05 0.99
N VAL A 66 -8.35 -5.69 -0.17
CA VAL A 66 -9.46 -4.75 -0.27
C VAL A 66 -10.66 -5.41 -0.96
N PRO A 67 -11.86 -5.40 -0.35
CA PRO A 67 -13.01 -6.13 -0.90
C PRO A 67 -13.61 -5.45 -2.15
N THR A 68 -13.48 -4.13 -2.27
CA THR A 68 -14.13 -3.35 -3.33
C THR A 68 -13.23 -2.24 -3.87
N ALA A 69 -13.46 -1.84 -5.13
CA ALA A 69 -12.77 -0.70 -5.73
C ALA A 69 -13.07 0.62 -4.99
N ASP A 70 -14.29 0.80 -4.49
CA ASP A 70 -14.67 1.98 -3.71
C ASP A 70 -13.94 2.03 -2.36
N GLY A 71 -13.79 0.87 -1.70
CA GLY A 71 -13.00 0.76 -0.48
C GLY A 71 -11.53 1.08 -0.72
N LEU A 72 -11.01 0.69 -1.88
CA LEU A 72 -9.63 0.97 -2.29
C LEU A 72 -9.41 2.47 -2.50
N ALA A 73 -10.33 3.13 -3.22
CA ALA A 73 -10.29 4.58 -3.44
C ALA A 73 -10.45 5.37 -2.13
N ALA A 74 -11.36 4.94 -1.24
CA ALA A 74 -11.58 5.57 0.06
C ALA A 74 -10.34 5.46 0.96
N PHE A 75 -9.70 4.29 0.99
CA PHE A 75 -8.45 4.09 1.73
C PHE A 75 -7.31 4.93 1.16
N GLY A 76 -7.19 5.00 -0.16
CA GLY A 76 -6.19 5.86 -0.83
C GLY A 76 -6.31 7.33 -0.42
N ARG A 77 -7.53 7.87 -0.37
CA ARG A 77 -7.78 9.24 0.13
C ARG A 77 -7.36 9.41 1.59
N LEU A 78 -7.73 8.47 2.46
CA LEU A 78 -7.36 8.50 3.88
C LEU A 78 -5.83 8.52 4.05
N VAL A 79 -5.13 7.66 3.33
CA VAL A 79 -3.67 7.57 3.37
C VAL A 79 -3.03 8.84 2.84
N ALA A 80 -3.51 9.40 1.73
CA ALA A 80 -3.02 10.66 1.19
C ALA A 80 -3.17 11.81 2.21
N ASP A 81 -4.36 11.96 2.80
CA ASP A 81 -4.69 13.07 3.69
C ASP A 81 -4.02 12.97 5.07
N ARG A 82 -3.76 11.74 5.55
CA ARG A 82 -3.30 11.53 6.94
C ARG A 82 -1.85 11.07 7.04
N VAL A 83 -1.44 10.16 6.17
CA VAL A 83 -0.13 9.47 6.24
C VAL A 83 0.90 10.16 5.37
N LEU A 84 0.54 10.49 4.12
CA LEU A 84 1.46 11.09 3.14
C LEU A 84 1.49 12.62 3.22
N ALA A 85 0.58 13.24 3.99
CA ALA A 85 0.56 14.67 4.20
C ALA A 85 1.85 15.17 4.86
N ASN A 86 2.55 16.09 4.18
CA ASN A 86 3.74 16.75 4.73
C ASN A 86 3.36 17.57 5.97
N LYS A 87 4.03 17.32 7.10
CA LYS A 87 3.79 18.02 8.37
C LYS A 87 4.98 18.86 8.84
N ALA A 88 5.93 19.15 7.95
CA ALA A 88 7.10 19.97 8.25
C ALA A 88 6.76 21.34 8.87
N GLY A 89 5.73 22.02 8.37
CA GLY A 89 5.30 23.34 8.85
C GLY A 89 4.75 23.33 10.29
N SER A 90 4.45 22.17 10.86
CA SER A 90 3.99 21.99 12.24
C SER A 90 5.02 21.26 13.11
N GLY A 91 6.29 21.20 12.71
CA GLY A 91 7.35 20.46 13.41
C GLY A 91 7.29 18.94 13.23
N GLY A 92 6.45 18.44 12.33
CA GLY A 92 6.36 17.03 11.98
C GLY A 92 7.36 16.60 10.90
N PRO A 93 7.37 15.31 10.50
CA PRO A 93 8.29 14.81 9.50
C PRO A 93 8.03 15.40 8.11
N HIS A 94 9.11 15.55 7.35
CA HIS A 94 9.03 15.80 5.92
C HIS A 94 8.67 14.50 5.21
N VAL A 95 7.54 14.50 4.51
CA VAL A 95 7.09 13.37 3.69
C VAL A 95 6.95 13.85 2.26
N LEU A 96 7.59 13.14 1.33
CA LEU A 96 7.49 13.35 -0.10
C LEU A 96 6.99 12.04 -0.72
N PHE A 97 6.00 12.13 -1.61
CA PHE A 97 5.46 10.98 -2.31
C PHE A 97 5.58 11.19 -3.83
N GLY A 98 6.43 10.40 -4.46
CA GLY A 98 6.52 10.34 -5.92
C GLY A 98 5.53 9.33 -6.48
N GLY A 99 4.45 9.82 -7.10
CA GLY A 99 3.47 9.00 -7.80
C GLY A 99 3.24 9.53 -9.22
N GLY A 100 3.15 8.62 -10.20
CA GLY A 100 2.78 8.91 -11.58
C GLY A 100 1.49 8.20 -11.98
N VAL A 101 0.84 8.69 -13.04
CA VAL A 101 -0.25 8.02 -13.76
C VAL A 101 0.17 7.76 -15.19
#